data_AF-A0A7C3NAR2-F1
#
_entry.id   AF-A0A7C3NAR2-F1
#
_cell.length_a   1.000
_cell.length_b   1.000
_cell.length_c   1.000
_cell.angle_alpha   90.00
_cell.angle_beta   90.00
_cell.angle_gamma   90.00
#
_symmetry.space_group_name_H-M   'P 1'
#
loop_
_entity.id
_entity.type
_entity.pdbx_description
1 polymer ?
#
loop_
_entity_poly.entity_id
_entity_poly.type
_entity_poly.pdbx_seq_one_letter_code
_entity_poly.pdbx_strand_id
1 'polypeptide(L)'
;MVNPKYFTATYYKGWGVYWRSRLGTRTAKALQTAGTWLAKKMQMAATQVLNYTDPPKEPIRVETGSFARTVIILVGTGGTGSYCARYLAQLVYTLQSTGQDIRLIMIDPDQVEEKNVGRQDFCLAEIGLDKAATLAQRYRIAYGISVTAVVSKFEADMLERFRPAPSPSGTLTVVVGAVDNWQARRDMAEAIETELNRRGPNPLDRIWWVDSGNERDYGQVYVGNSLSPVPLISPFGFAFALPLPHLQDRTLVIKPEKPRELDLSCADMALLEEQNAMINKIMAT
;
A
#
# COMPACT_ATOMS: atom_id res chain seq x y z
N MET A 1 10.52 24.92 -5.79
CA MET A 1 9.12 24.68 -5.34
C MET A 1 8.74 23.30 -5.82
N VAL A 2 8.62 22.31 -4.92
CA VAL A 2 8.25 20.94 -5.31
C VAL A 2 6.73 20.88 -5.44
N ASN A 3 6.25 20.42 -6.60
CA ASN A 3 4.82 20.29 -6.85
C ASN A 3 4.26 19.13 -6.00
N PRO A 4 3.21 19.33 -5.17
CA PRO A 4 2.63 18.23 -4.41
C PRO A 4 2.10 17.16 -5.37
N LYS A 5 2.41 15.89 -5.09
CA LYS A 5 1.87 14.75 -5.83
C LYS A 5 0.52 14.36 -5.20
N TYR A 6 -0.44 13.98 -6.04
CA TYR A 6 -1.79 13.59 -5.64
C TYR A 6 -2.17 12.28 -6.31
N PHE A 7 -2.98 11.47 -5.63
CA PHE A 7 -3.74 10.39 -6.27
C PHE A 7 -5.23 10.56 -6.00
N THR A 8 -6.06 9.86 -6.78
CA THR A 8 -7.51 9.84 -6.58
C THR A 8 -7.88 8.49 -6.00
N ALA A 9 -8.59 8.49 -4.88
CA ALA A 9 -9.17 7.30 -4.28
C ALA A 9 -10.69 7.36 -4.42
N THR A 10 -11.29 6.32 -4.96
CA THR A 10 -12.75 6.17 -4.98
C THR A 10 -13.13 5.13 -3.95
N TYR A 11 -13.91 5.52 -2.95
CA TYR A 11 -14.36 4.64 -1.87
C TYR A 11 -15.74 4.12 -2.24
N TYR A 12 -15.92 2.80 -2.25
CA TYR A 12 -17.24 2.18 -2.33
C TYR A 12 -17.54 1.47 -1.02
N LYS A 13 -18.78 1.59 -0.53
CA LYS A 13 -19.21 0.86 0.66
C LYS A 13 -19.27 -0.63 0.31
N GLY A 14 -18.49 -1.44 1.03
CA GLY A 14 -18.45 -2.90 0.86
C GLY A 14 -17.64 -3.42 -0.33
N TRP A 15 -16.92 -2.55 -1.04
CA TRP A 15 -16.05 -2.91 -2.16
C TRP A 15 -14.83 -1.98 -2.14
N GLY A 16 -13.62 -2.55 -2.22
CA GLY A 16 -12.35 -1.85 -2.02
C GLY A 16 -12.12 -0.61 -2.92
N VAL A 17 -11.01 0.09 -2.67
CA VAL A 17 -10.68 1.33 -3.38
C VAL A 17 -10.38 1.04 -4.86
N TYR A 18 -11.10 1.67 -5.79
CA TYR A 18 -10.78 1.60 -7.23
C TYR A 18 -9.87 2.75 -7.64
N TRP A 19 -8.78 2.42 -8.36
CA TRP A 19 -7.78 3.36 -8.88
C TRP A 19 -8.11 3.81 -10.31
N ARG A 20 -7.93 5.10 -10.60
CA ARG A 20 -7.87 5.63 -11.97
C ARG A 20 -6.88 6.79 -12.03
N SER A 21 -5.76 6.62 -12.73
CA SER A 21 -4.84 7.74 -12.96
C SER A 21 -5.39 8.70 -14.03
N ARG A 22 -5.45 9.99 -13.71
CA ARG A 22 -5.45 11.08 -14.70
C ARG A 22 -4.28 12.00 -14.38
N LEU A 23 -3.21 11.89 -15.15
CA LEU A 23 -2.14 12.89 -15.19
C LEU A 23 -2.68 14.14 -15.90
N GLY A 24 -3.16 15.11 -15.13
CA GLY A 24 -3.63 16.38 -15.66
C GLY A 24 -2.72 17.53 -15.24
N THR A 25 -1.94 18.07 -16.16
CA THR A 25 -1.25 19.36 -16.01
C THR A 25 -2.26 20.48 -16.29
N ARG A 26 -2.48 21.38 -15.31
CA ARG A 26 -3.13 22.67 -15.59
C ARG A 26 -2.15 23.81 -15.30
N THR A 27 -1.97 24.64 -16.32
CA THR A 27 -1.01 25.75 -16.46
C THR A 27 -1.30 26.94 -15.56
N ALA A 28 -0.22 27.63 -15.18
CA ALA A 28 -0.08 28.61 -14.11
C ALA A 28 -0.69 30.01 -14.33
N LYS A 29 -1.97 30.14 -14.75
CA LYS A 29 -2.55 31.46 -15.09
C LYS A 29 -3.67 31.97 -14.16
N ALA A 30 -3.75 31.51 -12.92
CA ALA A 30 -4.85 31.87 -12.01
C ALA A 30 -4.43 32.52 -10.66
N LEU A 31 -3.16 32.90 -10.48
CA LEU A 31 -2.63 33.28 -9.16
C LEU A 31 -2.62 34.80 -8.84
N GLN A 32 -3.12 35.68 -9.70
CA GLN A 32 -3.09 37.13 -9.40
C GLN A 32 -4.35 37.71 -8.75
N THR A 33 -5.46 36.96 -8.68
CA THR A 33 -6.75 37.49 -8.16
C THR A 33 -7.20 36.88 -6.83
N ALA A 34 -6.36 36.08 -6.17
CA ALA A 34 -6.77 35.26 -5.02
C ALA A 34 -6.53 35.88 -3.63
N GLY A 35 -5.78 36.98 -3.54
CA GLY A 35 -5.24 37.50 -2.27
C GLY A 35 -6.28 37.97 -1.24
N THR A 36 -7.37 38.57 -1.69
CA THR A 36 -8.42 39.11 -0.79
C THR A 36 -9.57 38.14 -0.53
N TRP A 37 -9.75 37.12 -1.39
CA TRP A 37 -10.79 36.09 -1.19
C TRP A 37 -10.33 34.98 -0.22
N LEU A 38 -9.05 34.58 -0.26
CA LEU A 38 -8.52 33.53 0.62
C LEU A 38 -8.54 33.92 2.11
N ALA A 39 -8.21 35.18 2.44
CA ALA A 39 -8.18 35.65 3.82
C ALA A 39 -9.55 35.56 4.51
N LYS A 40 -10.63 35.82 3.76
CA LYS A 40 -12.00 35.78 4.29
C LYS A 40 -12.55 34.36 4.47
N LYS A 41 -12.04 33.37 3.72
CA LYS A 41 -12.47 31.96 3.83
C LYS A 41 -11.65 31.15 4.84
N MET A 42 -10.39 31.54 5.08
CA MET A 42 -9.55 30.92 6.12
C MET A 42 -10.06 31.18 7.54
N GLN A 43 -10.84 32.24 7.76
CA GLN A 43 -11.50 32.49 9.05
C GLN A 43 -12.74 31.60 9.31
N MET A 44 -13.17 30.75 8.36
CA MET A 44 -14.40 29.95 8.49
C MET A 44 -14.32 28.47 8.07
N ALA A 45 -13.17 27.97 7.60
CA ALA A 45 -13.07 26.58 7.15
C ALA A 45 -12.55 25.66 8.26
N ALA A 46 -13.45 25.15 9.10
CA ALA A 46 -13.14 24.01 9.95
C ALA A 46 -12.82 22.78 9.08
N THR A 47 -11.80 22.00 9.47
CA THR A 47 -11.52 20.67 8.91
C THR A 47 -12.82 19.87 8.90
N GLN A 48 -13.28 19.47 7.71
CA GLN A 48 -14.45 18.61 7.60
C GLN A 48 -14.05 17.17 7.92
N VAL A 49 -14.87 16.54 8.76
CA VAL A 49 -14.78 15.13 9.12
C VAL A 49 -15.85 14.38 8.31
N LEU A 50 -15.45 13.45 7.45
CA LEU A 50 -16.41 12.60 6.73
C LEU A 50 -16.66 11.30 7.50
N ASN A 51 -17.93 10.99 7.82
CA ASN A 51 -18.30 9.70 8.39
C ASN A 51 -18.14 8.58 7.35
N TYR A 52 -17.36 7.56 7.68
CA TYR A 52 -16.99 6.46 6.78
C TYR A 52 -18.17 5.57 6.34
N THR A 53 -19.31 5.65 7.04
CA THR A 53 -20.51 4.84 6.75
C THR A 53 -21.29 5.28 5.52
N ASP A 54 -21.00 6.48 5.00
CA ASP A 54 -21.56 7.04 3.77
C ASP A 54 -20.41 7.45 2.84
N PRO A 55 -20.01 6.58 1.89
CA PRO A 55 -18.87 6.86 1.03
C PRO A 55 -19.11 8.15 0.25
N PRO A 56 -18.08 8.98 0.05
CA PRO A 56 -18.20 10.21 -0.72
C PRO A 56 -18.72 9.89 -2.13
N LYS A 57 -19.76 10.62 -2.56
CA LYS A 57 -20.37 10.46 -3.90
C LYS A 57 -19.38 10.71 -5.04
N GLU A 58 -18.30 11.44 -4.76
CA GLU A 58 -17.21 11.71 -5.69
C GLU A 58 -15.88 11.20 -5.13
N PRO A 59 -14.95 10.76 -5.99
CA PRO A 59 -13.61 10.37 -5.56
C PRO A 59 -12.90 11.51 -4.81
N ILE A 60 -12.26 11.17 -3.69
CA ILE A 60 -11.47 12.15 -2.92
C ILE A 60 -10.05 12.15 -3.45
N ARG A 61 -9.50 13.35 -3.67
CA ARG A 61 -8.08 13.51 -3.98
C ARG A 61 -7.27 13.41 -2.70
N VAL A 62 -6.27 12.56 -2.71
CA VAL A 62 -5.40 12.30 -1.57
C VAL A 62 -4.06 12.98 -1.80
N GLU A 63 -3.65 13.81 -0.86
CA GLU A 63 -2.35 14.46 -0.83
C GLU A 63 -1.33 13.56 -0.14
N THR A 64 -0.34 13.10 -0.90
CA THR A 64 0.71 12.23 -0.36
C THR A 64 1.80 13.03 0.34
N GLY A 65 2.03 14.27 -0.09
CA GLY A 65 3.18 15.08 0.29
C GLY A 65 4.37 14.86 -0.64
N SER A 66 5.51 15.47 -0.29
CA SER A 66 6.79 15.31 -0.99
C SER A 66 7.86 14.92 0.01
N PHE A 67 8.61 13.86 -0.28
CA PHE A 67 9.63 13.31 0.63
C PHE A 67 10.95 13.15 -0.10
N ALA A 68 12.04 13.55 0.56
CA ALA A 68 13.37 13.37 0.03
C ALA A 68 13.82 11.90 0.10
N ARG A 69 13.36 11.15 1.11
CA ARG A 69 13.73 9.74 1.29
C ARG A 69 12.49 8.87 1.45
N THR A 70 12.45 7.76 0.73
CA THR A 70 11.35 6.81 0.77
C THR A 70 11.87 5.40 1.00
N VAL A 71 11.18 4.62 1.83
CA VAL A 71 11.34 3.17 1.89
C VAL A 71 10.00 2.52 1.61
N ILE A 72 10.01 1.52 0.74
CA ILE A 72 8.87 0.62 0.50
C ILE A 72 9.21 -0.71 1.18
N ILE A 73 8.31 -1.17 2.04
CA ILE A 73 8.40 -2.45 2.75
C ILE A 73 7.25 -3.32 2.24
N LEU A 74 7.55 -4.29 1.38
CA LEU A 74 6.62 -5.31 0.94
C LEU A 74 6.62 -6.48 1.94
N VAL A 75 5.48 -6.69 2.59
CA VAL A 75 5.26 -7.78 3.53
C VAL A 75 4.41 -8.86 2.85
N GLY A 76 4.98 -10.04 2.67
CA GLY A 76 4.42 -11.12 1.87
C GLY A 76 4.84 -11.01 0.41
N THR A 77 5.50 -12.06 -0.07
CA THR A 77 5.97 -12.25 -1.44
C THR A 77 5.38 -13.51 -2.08
N GLY A 78 4.23 -13.97 -1.58
CA GLY A 78 3.46 -15.10 -2.11
C GLY A 78 2.62 -14.73 -3.34
N GLY A 79 1.33 -15.12 -3.35
CA GLY A 79 0.37 -14.90 -4.44
C GLY A 79 0.46 -13.52 -5.10
N THR A 80 -0.22 -12.54 -4.51
CA THR A 80 -0.21 -11.15 -4.98
C THR A 80 1.16 -10.48 -4.78
N GLY A 81 1.83 -10.78 -3.66
CA GLY A 81 3.11 -10.17 -3.29
C GLY A 81 4.24 -10.38 -4.30
N SER A 82 4.36 -11.58 -4.88
CA SER A 82 5.39 -11.87 -5.88
C SER A 82 5.24 -11.05 -7.17
N TYR A 83 4.00 -10.81 -7.61
CA TYR A 83 3.73 -9.94 -8.75
C TYR A 83 3.91 -8.46 -8.38
N CYS A 84 3.46 -8.04 -7.19
CA CYS A 84 3.69 -6.68 -6.69
C CYS A 84 5.19 -6.35 -6.65
N ALA A 85 6.03 -7.30 -6.23
CA ALA A 85 7.47 -7.13 -6.18
C ALA A 85 8.07 -6.72 -7.54
N ARG A 86 7.55 -7.25 -8.66
CA ARG A 86 7.96 -6.84 -10.01
C ARG A 86 7.71 -5.36 -10.27
N TYR A 87 6.48 -4.92 -10.04
CA TYR A 87 6.07 -3.53 -10.31
C TYR A 87 6.72 -2.54 -9.35
N LEU A 88 6.87 -2.93 -8.08
CA LEU A 88 7.59 -2.13 -7.10
C LEU A 88 9.07 -1.98 -7.47
N ALA A 89 9.72 -3.04 -7.96
CA ALA A 89 11.10 -2.96 -8.44
C ALA A 89 11.23 -2.02 -9.65
N GLN A 90 10.31 -2.11 -10.63
CA GLN A 90 10.28 -1.19 -11.77
C GLN A 90 10.06 0.26 -11.34
N LEU A 91 9.15 0.49 -10.39
CA LEU A 91 8.90 1.81 -9.82
C LEU A 91 10.15 2.36 -9.15
N VAL A 92 10.81 1.56 -8.32
CA VAL A 92 12.04 1.95 -7.62
C VAL A 92 13.14 2.30 -8.61
N TYR A 93 13.38 1.45 -9.61
CA TYR A 93 14.32 1.73 -10.70
C TYR A 93 14.02 3.07 -11.39
N THR A 94 12.75 3.27 -11.78
CA THR A 94 12.32 4.49 -12.47
C THR A 94 12.55 5.71 -11.60
N LEU A 95 12.17 5.68 -10.33
CA LEU A 95 12.31 6.83 -9.43
C LEU A 95 13.79 7.11 -9.09
N GLN A 96 14.60 6.08 -8.87
CA GLN A 96 16.05 6.22 -8.68
C GLN A 96 16.72 6.86 -9.90
N SER A 97 16.31 6.49 -11.13
CA SER A 97 16.83 7.11 -12.36
C SER A 97 16.53 8.61 -12.46
N THR A 98 15.51 9.10 -11.73
CA THR A 98 15.19 10.54 -11.60
C THR A 98 15.88 11.22 -10.41
N GLY A 99 16.78 10.53 -9.72
CA GLY A 99 17.52 11.05 -8.56
C GLY A 99 16.80 10.97 -7.22
N GLN A 100 15.71 10.19 -7.11
CA GLN A 100 15.00 10.01 -5.84
C GLN A 100 15.69 8.95 -4.97
N ASP A 101 15.85 9.24 -3.68
CA ASP A 101 16.31 8.28 -2.68
C ASP A 101 15.14 7.40 -2.25
N ILE A 102 15.00 6.25 -2.92
CA ILE A 102 13.98 5.25 -2.63
C ILE A 102 14.62 3.86 -2.48
N ARG A 103 14.17 3.11 -1.49
CA ARG A 103 14.64 1.75 -1.20
C ARG A 103 13.48 0.77 -1.15
N LEU A 104 13.73 -0.48 -1.55
CA LEU A 104 12.75 -1.57 -1.50
C LEU A 104 13.21 -2.64 -0.53
N ILE A 105 12.30 -3.11 0.32
CA ILE A 105 12.51 -4.19 1.28
C ILE A 105 11.41 -5.22 1.06
N MET A 106 11.78 -6.49 1.00
CA MET A 106 10.88 -7.63 0.82
C MET A 106 11.00 -8.53 2.04
N ILE A 107 9.87 -8.85 2.66
CA ILE A 107 9.78 -9.63 3.89
C ILE A 107 8.87 -10.82 3.65
N ASP A 108 9.41 -12.02 3.81
CA ASP A 108 8.66 -13.27 3.70
C ASP A 108 9.44 -14.39 4.39
N PRO A 109 8.83 -15.16 5.31
CA PRO A 109 9.51 -16.27 5.97
C PRO A 109 9.56 -17.55 5.13
N ASP A 110 8.79 -17.66 4.06
CA ASP A 110 8.58 -18.92 3.36
C ASP A 110 9.60 -19.18 2.25
N GLN A 111 9.72 -20.46 1.90
CA GLN A 111 10.42 -20.94 0.72
C GLN A 111 9.46 -21.21 -0.44
N VAL A 112 9.99 -21.18 -1.66
CA VAL A 112 9.24 -21.53 -2.86
C VAL A 112 8.98 -23.02 -2.89
N GLU A 113 7.71 -23.41 -3.01
CA GLU A 113 7.28 -24.79 -3.20
C GLU A 113 6.83 -25.04 -4.65
N GLU A 114 6.77 -26.30 -5.09
CA GLU A 114 6.25 -26.68 -6.42
C GLU A 114 4.87 -26.06 -6.71
N LYS A 115 3.96 -26.09 -5.73
CA LYS A 115 2.60 -25.52 -5.86
C LYS A 115 2.58 -24.00 -6.09
N ASN A 116 3.69 -23.30 -5.84
CA ASN A 116 3.79 -21.87 -6.04
C ASN A 116 4.08 -21.51 -7.50
N VAL A 117 4.76 -22.39 -8.24
CA VAL A 117 5.14 -22.14 -9.64
C VAL A 117 3.88 -22.02 -10.50
N GLY A 118 3.83 -20.99 -11.35
CA GLY A 118 2.68 -20.64 -12.19
C GLY A 118 1.58 -19.83 -11.48
N ARG A 119 1.43 -19.97 -10.16
CA ARG A 119 0.46 -19.19 -9.35
C ARG A 119 1.07 -17.93 -8.77
N GLN A 120 2.34 -17.99 -8.45
CA GLN A 120 3.19 -16.91 -7.97
C GLN A 120 4.27 -16.63 -9.03
N ASP A 121 4.91 -15.47 -8.98
CA ASP A 121 5.97 -15.07 -9.92
C ASP A 121 7.30 -15.80 -9.60
N PHE A 122 7.28 -17.13 -9.50
CA PHE A 122 8.43 -18.01 -9.30
C PHE A 122 8.54 -19.04 -10.43
N CYS A 123 9.75 -19.52 -10.69
CA CYS A 123 10.04 -20.55 -11.68
C CYS A 123 10.54 -21.85 -11.04
N LEU A 124 10.61 -22.92 -11.84
CA LEU A 124 11.02 -24.24 -11.36
C LEU A 124 12.43 -24.25 -10.73
N ALA A 125 13.34 -23.42 -11.21
CA ALA A 125 14.71 -23.36 -10.69
C ALA A 125 14.81 -22.71 -9.30
N GLU A 126 13.72 -22.14 -8.79
CA GLU A 126 13.69 -21.42 -7.52
C GLU A 126 13.05 -22.22 -6.39
N ILE A 127 12.55 -23.43 -6.67
CA ILE A 127 11.97 -24.32 -5.66
C ILE A 127 13.03 -24.62 -4.57
N GLY A 128 12.62 -24.49 -3.31
CA GLY A 128 13.47 -24.66 -2.13
C GLY A 128 14.26 -23.43 -1.72
N LEU A 129 14.22 -22.33 -2.49
CA LEU A 129 14.85 -21.06 -2.13
C LEU A 129 13.87 -20.17 -1.35
N ASP A 130 14.39 -19.29 -0.50
CA ASP A 130 13.57 -18.33 0.24
C ASP A 130 12.89 -17.34 -0.72
N LYS A 131 11.58 -17.13 -0.59
CA LYS A 131 10.78 -16.31 -1.51
C LYS A 131 11.30 -14.87 -1.59
N ALA A 132 11.47 -14.23 -0.43
CA ALA A 132 11.95 -12.85 -0.35
C ALA A 132 13.37 -12.68 -0.91
N ALA A 133 14.28 -13.59 -0.59
CA ALA A 133 15.66 -13.53 -1.07
C ALA A 133 15.74 -13.74 -2.59
N THR A 134 14.96 -14.69 -3.11
CA THR A 134 14.87 -15.00 -4.54
C THR A 134 14.42 -13.79 -5.34
N LEU A 135 13.28 -13.17 -4.98
CA LEU A 135 12.78 -11.99 -5.69
C LEU A 135 13.73 -10.80 -5.56
N ALA A 136 14.29 -10.56 -4.36
CA ALA A 136 15.24 -9.48 -4.17
C ALA A 136 16.48 -9.65 -5.05
N GLN A 137 17.07 -10.85 -5.11
CA GLN A 137 18.21 -11.13 -5.97
C GLN A 137 17.85 -10.95 -7.44
N ARG A 138 16.70 -11.49 -7.87
CA ARG A 138 16.21 -11.36 -9.25
C ARG A 138 16.13 -9.90 -9.67
N TYR A 139 15.53 -9.04 -8.85
CA TYR A 139 15.33 -7.64 -9.20
C TYR A 139 16.56 -6.75 -8.99
N ARG A 140 17.46 -7.11 -8.07
CA ARG A 140 18.81 -6.51 -8.02
C ARG A 140 19.55 -6.74 -9.33
N ILE A 141 19.54 -7.97 -9.86
CA ILE A 141 20.22 -8.31 -11.11
C ILE A 141 19.51 -7.66 -12.30
N ALA A 142 18.18 -7.72 -12.36
CA ALA A 142 17.41 -7.24 -13.50
C ALA A 142 17.47 -5.72 -13.68
N TYR A 143 17.46 -4.95 -12.59
CA TYR A 143 17.37 -3.49 -12.65
C TYR A 143 18.58 -2.75 -12.08
N GLY A 144 19.55 -3.45 -11.49
CA GLY A 144 20.70 -2.82 -10.83
C GLY A 144 20.33 -2.00 -9.60
N ILE A 145 19.15 -2.25 -8.99
CA ILE A 145 18.67 -1.52 -7.82
C ILE A 145 19.03 -2.23 -6.52
N SER A 146 19.11 -1.49 -5.42
CA SER A 146 19.20 -2.10 -4.09
C SER A 146 17.82 -2.52 -3.59
N VAL A 147 17.63 -3.84 -3.47
CA VAL A 147 16.50 -4.45 -2.76
C VAL A 147 17.04 -5.11 -1.50
N THR A 148 16.39 -5.01 -0.35
CA THR A 148 16.76 -5.78 0.85
C THR A 148 15.78 -6.94 1.02
N ALA A 149 16.29 -8.14 1.32
CA ALA A 149 15.46 -9.29 1.66
C ALA A 149 15.54 -9.57 3.16
N VAL A 150 14.41 -9.91 3.76
CA VAL A 150 14.31 -10.36 5.14
C VAL A 150 13.54 -11.68 5.15
N VAL A 151 14.24 -12.77 5.45
CA VAL A 151 13.68 -14.12 5.50
C VAL A 151 13.18 -14.40 6.92
N SER A 152 12.14 -13.67 7.33
CA SER A 152 11.49 -13.84 8.61
C SER A 152 10.07 -13.29 8.55
N LYS A 153 9.29 -13.53 9.60
CA LYS A 153 8.01 -12.85 9.79
C LYS A 153 8.25 -11.35 9.97
N PHE A 154 7.24 -10.56 9.62
CA PHE A 154 7.24 -9.13 9.89
C PHE A 154 7.18 -8.90 11.40
N GLU A 155 8.07 -8.06 11.91
CA GLU A 155 8.14 -7.68 13.32
C GLU A 155 8.05 -6.16 13.45
N ALA A 156 7.48 -5.68 14.55
CA ALA A 156 7.17 -4.26 14.72
C ALA A 156 8.42 -3.36 14.72
N ASP A 157 9.54 -3.84 15.24
CA ASP A 157 10.82 -3.11 15.25
C ASP A 157 11.35 -2.84 13.84
N MET A 158 10.94 -3.64 12.85
CA MET A 158 11.34 -3.46 11.46
C MET A 158 10.93 -2.10 10.89
N LEU A 159 9.81 -1.52 11.35
CA LEU A 159 9.37 -0.20 10.92
C LEU A 159 10.34 0.91 11.32
N GLU A 160 10.96 0.78 12.49
CA GLU A 160 12.00 1.71 12.93
C GLU A 160 13.35 1.35 12.33
N ARG A 161 13.72 0.05 12.33
CA ARG A 161 14.97 -0.45 11.77
C ARG A 161 15.17 -0.04 10.31
N PHE A 162 14.10 -0.05 9.53
CA PHE A 162 14.14 0.29 8.10
C PHE A 162 13.69 1.72 7.78
N ARG A 163 13.28 2.49 8.79
CA ARG A 163 12.94 3.90 8.63
C ARG A 163 14.07 4.63 7.91
N PRO A 164 13.78 5.47 6.90
CA PRO A 164 14.80 6.31 6.29
C PRO A 164 15.41 7.24 7.35
N ALA A 165 16.70 7.53 7.22
CA ALA A 165 17.32 8.53 8.08
C ALA A 165 16.54 9.86 7.98
N PRO A 166 16.27 10.57 9.10
CA PRO A 166 15.54 11.82 9.07
C PRO A 166 16.08 12.81 8.04
N SER A 167 15.17 13.51 7.36
CA SER A 167 15.52 14.51 6.35
C SER A 167 14.69 15.79 6.59
N PRO A 168 15.28 16.98 6.43
CA PRO A 168 14.53 18.24 6.49
C PRO A 168 13.41 18.34 5.44
N SER A 169 13.56 17.62 4.33
CA SER A 169 12.56 17.50 3.26
C SER A 169 11.69 16.24 3.39
N GLY A 170 11.69 15.65 4.58
CA GLY A 170 10.82 14.56 4.99
C GLY A 170 11.22 13.16 4.56
N THR A 171 10.68 12.18 5.29
CA THR A 171 10.83 10.74 5.11
C THR A 171 9.47 10.08 4.95
N LEU A 172 9.41 9.07 4.08
CA LEU A 172 8.22 8.27 3.85
C LEU A 172 8.54 6.80 4.01
N THR A 173 7.74 6.12 4.83
CA THR A 173 7.66 4.66 4.88
C THR A 173 6.35 4.23 4.24
N VAL A 174 6.41 3.40 3.21
CA VAL A 174 5.23 2.76 2.62
C VAL A 174 5.29 1.27 2.95
N VAL A 175 4.34 0.79 3.74
CA VAL A 175 4.16 -0.63 4.02
C VAL A 175 3.13 -1.17 3.03
N VAL A 176 3.52 -2.15 2.23
CA VAL A 176 2.64 -2.85 1.30
C VAL A 176 2.39 -4.24 1.88
N GLY A 177 1.17 -4.48 2.36
CA GLY A 177 0.74 -5.78 2.84
C GLY A 177 0.17 -6.61 1.69
N ALA A 178 0.78 -7.75 1.41
CA ALA A 178 0.30 -8.75 0.46
C ALA A 178 0.32 -10.14 1.13
N VAL A 179 -0.22 -10.19 2.34
CA VAL A 179 -0.31 -11.38 3.20
C VAL A 179 -1.65 -12.10 3.01
N ASP A 180 -1.69 -13.39 3.27
CA ASP A 180 -2.86 -14.25 3.01
C ASP A 180 -3.72 -14.54 4.25
N ASN A 181 -3.30 -14.08 5.44
CA ASN A 181 -3.97 -14.39 6.69
C ASN A 181 -4.21 -13.17 7.57
N TRP A 182 -5.28 -13.25 8.37
CA TRP A 182 -5.72 -12.17 9.25
C TRP A 182 -4.75 -11.91 10.40
N GLN A 183 -4.00 -12.93 10.87
CA GLN A 183 -3.01 -12.77 11.94
C GLN A 183 -1.88 -11.86 11.48
N ALA A 184 -1.32 -12.09 10.30
CA ALA A 184 -0.29 -11.23 9.73
C ALA A 184 -0.80 -9.79 9.53
N ARG A 185 -2.04 -9.60 9.04
CA ARG A 185 -2.66 -8.27 8.94
C ARG A 185 -2.82 -7.60 10.31
N ARG A 186 -3.19 -8.34 11.35
CA ARG A 186 -3.32 -7.84 12.72
C ARG A 186 -1.95 -7.42 13.28
N ASP A 187 -0.94 -8.26 13.14
CA ASP A 187 0.41 -7.96 13.63
C ASP A 187 0.99 -6.72 12.92
N MET A 188 0.71 -6.57 11.61
CA MET A 188 1.02 -5.34 10.86
C MET A 188 0.27 -4.11 11.38
N ALA A 189 -1.03 -4.23 11.63
CA ALA A 189 -1.85 -3.15 12.17
C ALA A 189 -1.30 -2.66 13.52
N GLU A 190 -1.06 -3.57 14.46
CA GLU A 190 -0.52 -3.26 15.79
C GLU A 190 0.84 -2.55 15.70
N ALA A 191 1.73 -3.01 14.82
CA ALA A 191 3.03 -2.39 14.60
C ALA A 191 2.92 -0.96 14.04
N ILE A 192 2.08 -0.77 13.03
CA ILE A 192 1.88 0.53 12.38
C ILE A 192 1.20 1.51 13.35
N GLU A 193 0.22 1.06 14.13
CA GLU A 193 -0.43 1.88 15.14
C GLU A 193 0.53 2.33 16.23
N THR A 194 1.33 1.40 16.76
CA THR A 194 2.37 1.69 17.75
C THR A 194 3.31 2.77 17.25
N GLU A 195 3.74 2.65 16.00
CA GLU A 195 4.69 3.58 15.42
C GLU A 195 4.06 4.94 15.08
N LEU A 196 2.80 4.98 14.64
CA LEU A 196 2.06 6.24 14.46
C LEU A 196 1.84 6.97 15.79
N ASN A 197 1.52 6.24 16.86
CA ASN A 197 1.40 6.80 18.21
C ASN A 197 2.74 7.36 18.69
N ARG A 198 3.84 6.63 18.46
CA ARG A 198 5.19 7.06 18.86
C ARG A 198 5.66 8.30 18.11
N ARG A 199 5.42 8.37 16.80
CA ARG A 199 5.84 9.51 15.95
C ARG A 199 4.95 10.74 16.13
N GLY A 200 3.69 10.54 16.51
CA GLY A 200 2.70 11.61 16.54
C GLY A 200 2.40 12.18 15.15
N PRO A 201 1.66 13.29 15.06
CA PRO A 201 1.30 13.92 13.79
C PRO A 201 2.50 14.70 13.22
N ASN A 202 3.44 14.00 12.57
CA ASN A 202 4.58 14.62 11.90
C ASN A 202 4.41 14.64 10.37
N PRO A 203 4.19 15.81 9.74
CA PRO A 203 4.02 15.90 8.29
C PRO A 203 5.31 15.57 7.52
N LEU A 204 6.47 15.67 8.16
CA LEU A 204 7.78 15.37 7.58
C LEU A 204 8.18 13.90 7.77
N ASP A 205 7.42 13.09 8.52
CA ASP A 205 7.74 11.68 8.66
C ASP A 205 6.47 10.85 8.70
N ARG A 206 6.17 10.21 7.56
CA ARG A 206 4.88 9.57 7.32
C ARG A 206 5.01 8.08 7.13
N ILE A 207 4.01 7.35 7.61
CA ILE A 207 3.81 5.93 7.33
C ILE A 207 2.50 5.79 6.56
N TRP A 208 2.56 5.14 5.41
CA TRP A 208 1.40 4.74 4.63
C TRP A 208 1.33 3.22 4.61
N TRP A 209 0.13 2.68 4.83
CA TRP A 209 -0.14 1.26 4.66
C TRP A 209 -1.07 1.09 3.46
N VAL A 210 -0.60 0.31 2.49
CA VAL A 210 -1.37 -0.23 1.37
C VAL A 210 -1.60 -1.71 1.67
N ASP A 211 -2.82 -2.11 2.00
CA ASP A 211 -3.18 -3.52 2.13
C ASP A 211 -3.80 -4.01 0.83
N SER A 212 -3.28 -5.10 0.30
CA SER A 212 -3.86 -5.82 -0.82
C SER A 212 -4.37 -7.17 -0.32
N GLY A 213 -5.65 -7.42 -0.52
CA GLY A 213 -6.28 -8.71 -0.28
C GLY A 213 -6.97 -9.21 -1.54
N ASN A 214 -7.05 -10.52 -1.69
CA ASN A 214 -7.88 -11.14 -2.70
C ASN A 214 -8.66 -12.28 -2.09
N GLU A 215 -9.95 -12.30 -2.40
CA GLU A 215 -10.83 -13.43 -2.21
C GLU A 215 -10.90 -14.23 -3.53
N ARG A 216 -11.80 -15.21 -3.60
CA ARG A 216 -11.89 -16.13 -4.74
C ARG A 216 -12.22 -15.47 -6.08
N ASP A 217 -13.03 -14.43 -6.06
CA ASP A 217 -13.67 -13.84 -7.25
C ASP A 217 -13.56 -12.31 -7.30
N TYR A 218 -13.00 -11.70 -6.26
CA TYR A 218 -12.71 -10.28 -6.19
C TYR A 218 -11.45 -10.04 -5.38
N GLY A 219 -10.87 -8.85 -5.53
CA GLY A 219 -9.87 -8.38 -4.60
C GLY A 219 -10.10 -6.94 -4.21
N GLN A 220 -9.40 -6.53 -3.18
CA GLN A 220 -9.56 -5.26 -2.51
C GLN A 220 -8.21 -4.66 -2.20
N VAL A 221 -8.12 -3.34 -2.39
CA VAL A 221 -6.99 -2.55 -1.93
C VAL A 221 -7.50 -1.52 -0.94
N TYR A 222 -6.86 -1.46 0.22
CA TYR A 222 -7.09 -0.44 1.23
C TYR A 222 -5.84 0.40 1.41
N VAL A 223 -6.00 1.70 1.59
CA VAL A 223 -4.88 2.63 1.80
C VAL A 223 -5.17 3.55 2.96
N GLY A 224 -4.25 3.62 3.92
CA GLY A 224 -4.42 4.40 5.14
C GLY A 224 -3.11 4.87 5.75
N ASN A 225 -3.19 5.91 6.57
CA ASN A 225 -2.01 6.51 7.23
C ASN A 225 -2.34 7.16 8.58
N SER A 226 -3.54 6.91 9.13
CA SER A 226 -4.06 7.61 10.30
C SER A 226 -4.90 6.71 11.19
N LEU A 227 -4.77 6.95 12.50
CA LEU A 227 -5.60 6.34 13.53
C LEU A 227 -7.01 6.96 13.59
N SER A 228 -7.27 8.03 12.85
CA SER A 228 -8.61 8.59 12.75
C SER A 228 -9.51 7.59 12.00
N PRO A 229 -10.71 7.26 12.52
CA PRO A 229 -11.64 6.35 11.86
C PRO A 229 -12.34 6.98 10.64
N VAL A 230 -11.98 8.22 10.33
CA VAL A 230 -12.61 9.08 9.32
C VAL A 230 -11.52 9.82 8.54
N PRO A 231 -11.67 10.03 7.21
CA PRO A 231 -10.73 10.83 6.45
C PRO A 231 -10.63 12.26 6.99
N LEU A 232 -9.41 12.79 7.11
CA LEU A 232 -9.19 14.20 7.42
C LEU A 232 -8.97 14.98 6.13
N ILE A 233 -9.85 15.95 5.90
CA ILE A 233 -9.91 16.71 4.65
C ILE A 233 -9.47 18.15 4.91
N SER A 234 -8.53 18.62 4.10
CA SER A 234 -8.08 20.01 4.13
C SER A 234 -9.20 20.97 3.70
N PRO A 235 -9.12 22.25 4.06
CA PRO A 235 -10.04 23.28 3.57
C PRO A 235 -10.17 23.38 2.04
N PHE A 236 -9.21 22.80 1.30
CA PHE A 236 -9.17 22.76 -0.16
C PHE A 236 -9.79 21.48 -0.76
N GLY A 237 -10.35 20.59 0.06
CA GLY A 237 -11.02 19.37 -0.39
C GLY A 237 -10.11 18.17 -0.65
N PHE A 238 -8.84 18.23 -0.23
CA PHE A 238 -7.91 17.10 -0.32
C PHE A 238 -7.88 16.32 0.99
N ALA A 239 -8.01 15.00 0.93
CA ALA A 239 -7.68 14.15 2.06
C ALA A 239 -6.17 14.12 2.25
N PHE A 240 -5.70 14.50 3.43
CA PHE A 240 -4.29 14.35 3.80
C PHE A 240 -4.11 13.20 4.78
N ALA A 241 -5.18 12.68 5.39
CA ALA A 241 -5.12 11.51 6.25
C ALA A 241 -6.31 10.59 5.98
N LEU A 242 -6.02 9.30 5.86
CA LEU A 242 -6.99 8.24 5.65
C LEU A 242 -6.94 7.23 6.81
N PRO A 243 -8.08 6.69 7.24
CA PRO A 243 -8.10 5.64 8.26
C PRO A 243 -7.23 4.46 7.86
N LEU A 244 -6.55 3.81 8.80
CA LEU A 244 -5.81 2.58 8.49
C LEU A 244 -6.73 1.50 7.88
N PRO A 245 -6.20 0.60 7.03
CA PRO A 245 -6.97 -0.51 6.45
C PRO A 245 -7.89 -1.25 7.41
N HIS A 246 -7.42 -1.63 8.61
CA HIS A 246 -8.26 -2.34 9.58
C HIS A 246 -9.36 -1.47 10.23
N LEU A 247 -9.25 -0.13 10.15
CA LEU A 247 -10.31 0.81 10.55
C LEU A 247 -11.35 1.00 9.44
N GLN A 248 -10.91 0.87 8.18
CA GLN A 248 -11.78 0.86 7.01
C GLN A 248 -12.61 -0.43 6.94
N ASP A 249 -11.98 -1.56 7.25
CA ASP A 249 -12.61 -2.87 7.27
C ASP A 249 -12.03 -3.72 8.40
N ARG A 250 -12.85 -3.91 9.45
CA ARG A 250 -12.46 -4.68 10.63
C ARG A 250 -12.28 -6.17 10.34
N THR A 251 -12.87 -6.69 9.28
CA THR A 251 -12.80 -8.13 8.96
C THR A 251 -11.37 -8.55 8.60
N LEU A 252 -10.53 -7.62 8.14
CA LEU A 252 -9.12 -7.86 7.79
C LEU A 252 -8.27 -8.42 8.93
N VAL A 253 -8.61 -8.08 10.18
CA VAL A 253 -7.84 -8.43 11.39
C VAL A 253 -8.60 -9.33 12.34
N ILE A 254 -9.80 -9.77 11.95
CA ILE A 254 -10.63 -10.68 12.72
C ILE A 254 -10.56 -12.05 12.07
N LYS A 255 -10.55 -13.09 12.90
CA LYS A 255 -10.61 -14.47 12.42
C LYS A 255 -11.89 -14.67 11.61
N PRO A 256 -11.82 -15.08 10.34
CA PRO A 256 -13.01 -15.37 9.56
C PRO A 256 -13.72 -16.59 10.17
N GLU A 257 -15.05 -16.57 10.14
CA GLU A 257 -15.84 -17.77 10.41
C GLU A 257 -15.52 -18.82 9.34
N LYS A 258 -15.38 -20.09 9.73
CA LYS A 258 -15.03 -21.15 8.79
C LYS A 258 -16.10 -21.21 7.68
N PRO A 259 -15.74 -21.05 6.40
CA PRO A 259 -16.67 -21.30 5.31
C PRO A 259 -17.15 -22.74 5.38
N ARG A 260 -18.38 -22.99 4.91
CA ARG A 260 -18.86 -24.35 4.61
C ARG A 260 -17.91 -24.96 3.58
N GLU A 261 -17.38 -26.14 3.86
CA GLU A 261 -16.66 -26.91 2.84
C GLU A 261 -17.61 -27.15 1.66
N LEU A 262 -17.20 -26.65 0.49
CA LEU A 262 -17.89 -26.92 -0.77
C LEU A 262 -17.35 -28.24 -1.30
N ASP A 263 -18.22 -29.24 -1.48
CA ASP A 263 -17.89 -30.49 -2.18
C ASP A 263 -17.67 -30.17 -3.67
N LEU A 264 -16.44 -29.80 -4.01
CA LEU A 264 -16.02 -29.46 -5.37
C LEU A 264 -15.36 -30.68 -6.02
N SER A 265 -15.60 -30.89 -7.31
CA SER A 265 -14.88 -31.90 -8.07
C SER A 265 -13.41 -31.48 -8.27
N CYS A 266 -12.52 -32.44 -8.57
CA CYS A 266 -11.11 -32.12 -8.86
C CYS A 266 -10.96 -31.14 -10.04
N ALA A 267 -11.85 -31.21 -11.04
CA ALA A 267 -11.85 -30.30 -12.17
C ALA A 267 -12.28 -28.88 -11.78
N ASP A 268 -13.29 -28.76 -10.91
CA ASP A 268 -13.74 -27.46 -10.39
C ASP A 268 -12.67 -26.83 -9.50
N MET A 269 -11.96 -27.63 -8.71
CA MET A 269 -10.81 -27.15 -7.94
C MET A 269 -9.72 -26.61 -8.87
N ALA A 270 -9.34 -27.33 -9.93
CA ALA A 270 -8.33 -26.86 -10.88
C ALA A 270 -8.71 -25.53 -11.55
N LEU A 271 -9.97 -25.38 -12.00
CA LEU A 271 -10.48 -24.13 -12.57
C LEU A 271 -10.46 -22.99 -11.56
N LEU A 272 -10.87 -23.25 -10.32
CA LEU A 272 -10.80 -22.27 -9.23
C LEU A 272 -9.34 -21.87 -8.93
N GLU A 273 -8.42 -22.81 -9.01
CA GLU A 273 -6.99 -22.54 -8.78
C GLU A 273 -6.39 -21.64 -9.87
N GLU A 274 -6.76 -21.83 -11.14
CA GLU A 274 -6.37 -20.98 -12.25
C GLU A 274 -6.94 -19.55 -12.12
N GLN A 275 -8.23 -19.43 -11.78
CA GLN A 275 -8.87 -18.13 -11.57
C GLN A 275 -8.19 -17.34 -10.45
N ASN A 276 -7.90 -18.00 -9.33
CA ASN A 276 -7.17 -17.39 -8.22
C ASN A 276 -5.77 -16.90 -8.64
N ALA A 277 -5.07 -17.65 -9.49
CA ALA A 277 -3.76 -17.23 -10.00
C ALA A 277 -3.85 -15.98 -10.89
N MET A 278 -4.94 -15.80 -11.63
CA MET A 278 -5.15 -14.61 -12.46
C MET A 278 -5.52 -13.39 -11.61
N ILE A 279 -6.32 -13.56 -10.56
CA ILE A 279 -6.68 -12.48 -9.63
C ILE A 279 -5.44 -11.93 -8.93
N ASN A 280 -4.52 -12.79 -8.48
CA ASN A 280 -3.23 -12.35 -7.90
C ASN A 280 -2.48 -11.37 -8.80
N LYS A 281 -2.49 -11.61 -10.12
CA LYS A 281 -1.84 -10.74 -11.11
C LYS A 281 -2.56 -9.41 -11.26
N ILE A 282 -3.89 -9.44 -11.32
CA ILE A 282 -4.72 -8.23 -11.46
C ILE A 282 -4.60 -7.34 -10.22
N MET A 283 -4.58 -7.95 -9.02
CA MET A 283 -4.44 -7.20 -7.77
C MET A 283 -3.07 -6.53 -7.61
N ALA A 284 -2.05 -7.06 -8.28
CA ALA A 284 -0.71 -6.51 -8.24
C ALA A 284 -0.48 -5.32 -9.18
N THR A 285 -1.36 -5.11 -10.18
CA THR A 285 -1.24 -4.05 -11.21
C THR A 285 -2.09 -2.83 -10.91
#